data_AF-A0A4S3ZRA0-F1
#
_entry.id   AF-A0A4S3ZRA0-F1
#
_cell.length_a   1.000
_cell.length_b   1.000
_cell.length_c   1.000
_cell.angle_alpha   90.00
_cell.angle_beta   90.00
_cell.angle_gamma   90.00
#
_symmetry.space_group_name_H-M   'P 1'
#
loop_
_entity.id
_entity.type
_entity.pdbx_description
1 polymer ?
#
loop_
_entity_poly.entity_id
_entity_poly.type
_entity_poly.pdbx_seq_one_letter_code
_entity_poly.pdbx_strand_id
1 'polypeptide(L)'
;MSHRFDSATDLVAQAQRQRLAQMRQTARAVPLSAPELVAGLLKQIESKCWWIDKFGHGRNARPAHEVEQQRHNLAVLVQAHDLIRDQGVGDGRKTQSRQG
;
A
#
# COMPACT_ATOMS: atom_id res chain seq x y z
N MET A 1 -0.72 -26.04 -36.43
CA MET A 1 0.15 -25.72 -35.26
C MET A 1 -0.69 -24.98 -34.23
N SER A 2 -0.48 -25.30 -32.96
CA SER A 2 -1.43 -25.21 -31.85
C SER A 2 -1.77 -23.80 -31.34
N HIS A 3 -3.05 -23.44 -31.31
CA HIS A 3 -3.65 -22.35 -30.52
C HIS A 3 -4.46 -22.91 -29.33
N ARG A 4 -3.84 -23.72 -28.46
CA ARG A 4 -4.51 -24.34 -27.29
C ARG A 4 -3.85 -24.04 -25.94
N PHE A 5 -2.88 -23.12 -25.88
CA PHE A 5 -2.17 -22.77 -24.64
C PHE A 5 -2.56 -21.41 -24.05
N ASP A 6 -3.36 -20.60 -24.78
CA ASP A 6 -3.73 -19.26 -24.33
C ASP A 6 -4.87 -19.29 -23.28
N SER A 7 -5.83 -20.21 -23.41
CA SER A 7 -7.02 -20.25 -22.56
C SER A 7 -6.74 -20.63 -21.09
N ALA A 8 -5.78 -21.52 -20.81
CA ALA A 8 -5.47 -21.92 -19.44
C ALA A 8 -4.75 -20.80 -18.67
N THR A 9 -3.83 -20.09 -19.33
CA THR A 9 -3.12 -18.94 -18.76
C THR A 9 -4.08 -17.78 -18.50
N ASP A 10 -5.01 -17.54 -19.42
CA ASP A 10 -6.05 -16.52 -19.27
C ASP A 10 -7.01 -16.82 -18.10
N LEU A 11 -7.41 -18.08 -17.94
CA LEU A 11 -8.25 -18.52 -16.82
C LEU A 11 -7.55 -18.32 -15.47
N VAL A 12 -6.25 -18.64 -15.37
CA VAL A 12 -5.47 -18.41 -14.14
C VAL A 12 -5.35 -16.91 -13.84
N ALA A 13 -5.06 -16.08 -14.84
CA ALA A 13 -4.98 -14.63 -14.67
C ALA A 13 -6.35 -14.02 -14.30
N GLN A 14 -7.45 -14.55 -14.85
CA GLN A 14 -8.81 -14.14 -14.49
C GLN A 14 -9.15 -14.52 -13.04
N ALA A 15 -8.84 -15.76 -12.63
CA ALA A 15 -9.06 -16.22 -11.26
C ALA A 15 -8.24 -15.39 -10.24
N GLN A 16 -6.99 -15.04 -10.56
CA GLN A 16 -6.17 -14.17 -9.71
C GLN A 16 -6.77 -12.78 -9.57
N ARG A 17 -7.24 -12.17 -10.67
CA ARG A 17 -7.90 -10.86 -10.63
C ARG A 17 -9.18 -10.87 -9.79
N GLN A 18 -10.01 -11.90 -9.95
CA GLN A 18 -11.23 -12.08 -9.15
C GLN A 18 -10.90 -12.22 -7.67
N ARG A 19 -9.90 -13.04 -7.32
CA ARG A 19 -9.44 -13.20 -5.93
C ARG A 19 -8.96 -11.88 -5.34
N LEU A 20 -8.14 -11.12 -6.07
CA LEU A 20 -7.68 -9.80 -5.62
C LEU A 20 -8.85 -8.82 -5.44
N ALA A 21 -9.82 -8.83 -6.35
CA ALA A 21 -11.02 -7.99 -6.23
C ALA A 21 -11.83 -8.34 -4.97
N GLN A 22 -12.03 -9.63 -4.70
CA GLN A 22 -12.74 -10.10 -3.51
C GLN A 22 -11.99 -9.70 -2.22
N MET A 23 -10.68 -9.92 -2.16
CA MET A 23 -9.87 -9.51 -1.01
C MET A 23 -9.95 -8.00 -0.75
N ARG A 24 -9.94 -7.18 -1.82
CA ARG A 24 -10.10 -5.72 -1.70
C ARG A 24 -11.50 -5.34 -1.19
N GLN A 25 -12.54 -6.02 -1.64
CA GLN A 25 -13.90 -5.78 -1.17
C GLN A 25 -14.05 -6.14 0.31
N THR A 26 -13.52 -7.29 0.74
CA THR A 26 -13.52 -7.70 2.16
C THR A 26 -12.74 -6.70 3.02
N ALA A 27 -11.57 -6.24 2.58
CA ALA A 27 -10.79 -5.25 3.32
C ALA A 27 -11.54 -3.91 3.49
N ARG A 28 -12.29 -3.48 2.47
CA ARG A 28 -13.11 -2.26 2.53
C ARG A 28 -14.32 -2.35 3.46
N ALA A 29 -14.79 -3.57 3.76
CA ALA A 29 -15.93 -3.77 4.65
C ALA A 29 -15.61 -3.42 6.12
N VAL A 30 -14.33 -3.29 6.47
CA VAL A 30 -13.89 -2.84 7.79
C VAL A 30 -13.72 -1.31 7.76
N PRO A 31 -14.66 -0.54 8.34
CA PRO A 31 -14.48 0.90 8.42
C PRO A 31 -13.32 1.19 9.40
N LEU A 32 -12.37 2.00 8.95
CA LEU A 32 -11.26 2.47 9.77
C LEU A 32 -11.38 3.98 9.92
N SER A 33 -11.23 4.47 11.15
CA SER A 33 -11.09 5.90 11.42
C SER A 33 -9.75 6.43 10.91
N ALA A 34 -9.64 7.75 10.74
CA ALA A 34 -8.37 8.37 10.32
C ALA A 34 -7.19 8.03 11.26
N PRO A 35 -7.34 8.05 12.61
CA PRO A 35 -6.28 7.60 13.52
C PRO A 35 -5.87 6.14 13.33
N GLU A 36 -6.83 5.24 13.08
CA GLU A 36 -6.54 3.82 12.83
C GLU A 36 -5.81 3.61 11.50
N LEU A 37 -6.17 4.36 10.45
CA LEU A 37 -5.46 4.37 9.18
C LEU A 37 -4.02 4.85 9.34
N VAL A 38 -3.82 5.96 10.04
CA VAL A 38 -2.49 6.53 10.34
C VAL A 38 -1.63 5.52 11.10
N ALA A 39 -2.15 4.94 12.18
CA ALA A 39 -1.44 3.94 12.97
C ALA A 39 -1.12 2.67 12.17
N GLY A 40 -2.05 2.20 11.32
CA GLY A 40 -1.84 1.05 10.44
C GLY A 40 -0.75 1.31 9.39
N LEU A 41 -0.77 2.48 8.76
CA LEU A 41 0.26 2.89 7.80
C LEU A 41 1.64 3.02 8.45
N LEU A 42 1.72 3.60 9.66
CA LEU A 42 2.98 3.72 10.39
C LEU A 42 3.61 2.34 10.67
N LYS A 43 2.83 1.36 11.11
CA LYS A 43 3.32 -0.03 11.29
C LYS A 43 3.85 -0.64 9.99
N GLN A 44 3.21 -0.36 8.86
CA GLN A 44 3.68 -0.83 7.55
C GLN A 44 4.97 -0.14 7.11
N ILE A 45 5.10 1.16 7.39
CA ILE A 45 6.33 1.94 7.16
C ILE A 45 7.48 1.33 7.98
N GLU A 46 7.29 1.13 9.27
CA GLU A 46 8.30 0.52 10.16
C GLU A 46 8.73 -0.87 9.67
N SER A 47 7.76 -1.71 9.28
CA SER A 47 8.04 -3.04 8.73
C SER A 47 8.89 -2.99 7.45
N LYS A 48 8.64 -2.02 6.57
CA LYS A 48 9.40 -1.84 5.33
C LYS A 48 10.79 -1.28 5.61
N CYS A 49 10.93 -0.32 6.51
CA CYS A 49 12.22 0.20 6.95
C CYS A 49 13.10 -0.93 7.51
N TRP A 50 12.57 -1.74 8.41
CA TRP A 50 13.28 -2.90 8.95
C TRP A 50 13.69 -3.90 7.86
N TRP A 51 12.80 -4.19 6.92
CA TRP A 51 13.12 -5.12 5.83
C TRP A 51 14.26 -4.58 4.96
N ILE A 52 14.23 -3.30 4.60
CA ILE A 52 15.27 -2.67 3.77
C ILE A 52 16.60 -2.63 4.51
N ASP A 53 16.62 -2.31 5.81
CA ASP A 53 17.83 -2.33 6.62
C ASP A 53 18.43 -3.74 6.70
N LYS A 54 17.58 -4.75 6.98
CA LYS A 54 18.03 -6.14 7.12
C LYS A 54 18.52 -6.77 5.81
N PHE A 55 17.89 -6.43 4.69
CA PHE A 55 18.09 -7.12 3.41
C PHE A 55 18.66 -6.24 2.29
N GLY A 56 18.90 -4.95 2.54
CA GLY A 56 19.45 -4.02 1.56
C GLY A 56 20.97 -4.13 1.39
N HIS A 57 21.66 -4.75 2.34
CA HIS A 57 23.11 -4.91 2.34
C HIS A 57 23.58 -6.10 3.18
N GLY A 58 24.86 -6.44 3.08
CA GLY A 58 25.51 -7.47 3.91
C GLY A 58 25.22 -8.90 3.46
N ARG A 59 25.44 -9.87 4.36
CA ARG A 59 25.39 -11.31 4.04
C ARG A 59 24.01 -11.80 3.61
N ASN A 60 22.94 -11.13 4.03
CA ASN A 60 21.56 -11.48 3.69
C ASN A 60 20.99 -10.60 2.58
N ALA A 61 21.84 -9.85 1.85
CA ALA A 61 21.38 -8.93 0.83
C ALA A 61 20.48 -9.63 -0.20
N ARG A 62 19.33 -9.03 -0.47
CA ARG A 62 18.40 -9.44 -1.52
C ARG A 62 18.80 -8.80 -2.86
N PRO A 63 18.32 -9.33 -4.00
CA PRO A 63 18.57 -8.73 -5.30
C PRO A 63 18.19 -7.24 -5.33
N ALA A 64 19.00 -6.42 -6.00
CA ALA A 64 18.82 -4.96 -6.01
C ALA A 64 17.42 -4.52 -6.48
N HIS A 65 16.83 -5.23 -7.46
CA HIS A 65 15.49 -4.92 -7.95
C HIS A 65 14.39 -5.17 -6.90
N GLU A 66 14.56 -6.15 -6.00
CA GLU A 66 13.63 -6.37 -4.89
C GLU A 66 13.75 -5.25 -3.86
N VAL A 67 14.98 -4.84 -3.52
CA VAL A 67 15.23 -3.74 -2.59
C VAL A 67 14.66 -2.43 -3.11
N GLU A 68 14.83 -2.15 -4.40
CA GLU A 68 14.27 -0.96 -5.04
C GLU A 68 12.74 -0.99 -5.06
N GLN A 69 12.13 -2.14 -5.32
CA GLN A 69 10.69 -2.30 -5.20
C GLN A 69 10.20 -2.03 -3.77
N GLN A 70 10.94 -2.47 -2.74
CA GLN A 70 10.56 -2.17 -1.35
C GLN A 70 10.74 -0.69 -0.99
N ARG A 71 11.76 -0.02 -1.52
CA ARG A 71 11.92 1.44 -1.37
C ARG A 71 10.78 2.21 -2.01
N HIS A 72 10.38 1.81 -3.22
CA HIS A 72 9.21 2.37 -3.87
C HIS A 72 7.93 2.18 -3.02
N ASN A 73 7.70 0.96 -2.51
CA ASN A 73 6.56 0.67 -1.65
C ASN A 73 6.59 1.52 -0.36
N LEU A 74 7.76 1.71 0.24
CA LEU A 74 7.95 2.59 1.40
C LEU A 74 7.58 4.03 1.07
N ALA A 75 8.03 4.55 -0.07
CA ALA A 75 7.68 5.92 -0.50
C ALA A 75 6.17 6.10 -0.67
N VAL A 76 5.46 5.12 -1.23
CA VAL A 76 4.00 5.14 -1.35
C VAL A 76 3.33 5.18 0.03
N LEU A 77 3.79 4.36 0.98
CA LEU A 77 3.21 4.31 2.33
C LEU A 77 3.41 5.63 3.09
N VAL A 78 4.60 6.23 2.98
CA VAL A 78 4.91 7.52 3.62
C VAL A 78 4.03 8.63 3.05
N GLN A 79 3.92 8.75 1.72
CA GLN A 79 3.07 9.76 1.10
C GLN A 79 1.58 9.56 1.44
N ALA A 80 1.10 8.32 1.49
CA ALA A 80 -0.27 8.03 1.90
C ALA A 80 -0.53 8.40 3.37
N HIS A 81 0.42 8.13 4.26
CA HIS A 81 0.34 8.52 5.66
C HIS A 81 0.25 10.04 5.82
N ASP A 82 1.14 10.78 5.15
CA ASP A 82 1.18 12.24 5.22
C ASP A 82 -0.11 12.86 4.65
N LEU A 83 -0.62 12.34 3.52
CA LEU A 83 -1.90 12.79 2.95
C LEU A 83 -3.05 12.67 3.96
N ILE A 84 -3.20 11.53 4.62
CA ILE A 84 -4.30 11.28 5.56
C ILE A 84 -4.14 12.14 6.82
N ARG A 85 -2.91 12.25 7.33
CA ARG A 85 -2.61 13.12 8.49
C ARG A 85 -2.98 14.57 8.19
N ASP A 86 -2.56 15.07 7.03
CA ASP A 86 -2.74 16.47 6.67
C ASP A 86 -4.22 16.79 6.31
N GLN A 87 -4.95 15.83 5.73
CA GLN A 87 -6.41 15.93 5.54
C GLN A 87 -7.17 15.97 6.88
N GLY A 88 -6.77 15.15 7.85
CA GLY A 88 -7.32 15.18 9.21
C GLY A 88 -7.03 16.48 9.97
N VAL A 89 -5.94 17.18 9.65
CA VAL A 89 -5.56 18.48 10.25
C VAL A 89 -6.16 19.67 9.44
N GLY A 90 -6.49 19.48 8.17
CA GLY A 90 -6.98 20.52 7.26
C GLY A 90 -8.47 20.85 7.40
N ASP A 91 -9.30 19.90 7.83
CA ASP A 91 -10.75 20.13 7.99
C ASP A 91 -11.11 21.06 9.16
N GLY A 92 -10.18 21.29 10.10
CA GLY A 92 -10.36 22.27 11.19
C GLY A 92 -10.15 23.73 10.79
N ARG A 93 -9.61 24.03 9.59
CA ARG A 93 -9.22 25.40 9.19
C ARG A 93 -10.23 26.15 8.32
N LYS A 94 -11.34 25.52 7.90
CA LYS A 94 -12.30 26.15 6.96
C LYS A 94 -13.51 26.84 7.62
N THR A 95 -13.58 26.90 8.95
CA THR A 95 -14.80 27.41 9.65
C THR A 95 -14.62 28.71 10.44
N GLN A 96 -13.41 29.30 10.49
CA GLN A 96 -13.15 30.58 11.17
C GLN A 96 -12.58 31.63 10.21
N SER A 97 -13.38 32.09 9.24
CA SER A 97 -13.13 33.35 8.51
C SER A 97 -14.39 33.75 7.74
N ARG A 98 -15.48 33.99 8.47
CA ARG A 98 -16.68 34.68 7.97
C ARG A 98 -17.52 35.21 9.14
N GLN A 99 -16.93 36.08 9.94
CA GLN A 99 -17.64 37.02 10.81
C GLN A 99 -16.61 38.08 11.23
N GLY A 100 -16.85 39.32 10.79
CA GLY A 100 -15.96 40.47 10.90
C GLY A 100 -16.24 41.42 9.76
#